data_AF-A0A838DVL9-F1
#
_entry.id   AF-A0A838DVL9-F1
#
_cell.length_a   1.000
_cell.length_b   1.000
_cell.length_c   1.000
_cell.angle_alpha   90.00
_cell.angle_beta   90.00
_cell.angle_gamma   90.00
#
_symmetry.space_group_name_H-M   'P 1'
#
loop_
_entity.id
_entity.type
_entity.pdbx_description
1 polymer ?
#
loop_
_entity_poly.entity_id
_entity_poly.type
_entity_poly.pdbx_seq_one_letter_code
_entity_poly.pdbx_strand_id
1 'polypeptide(L)' 'AQDAGRDPTSIGIEGRVYARDGNLASWVKRTEEWRSLDATHISISTMGVGYTASEHIDALRRYSESLMP' A
#
# COMPACT_ATOMS: atom_id res chain seq x y z
N ALA A 1 3.32 -13.76 19.89
CA ALA A 1 3.05 -12.44 20.51
C ALA A 1 2.60 -12.62 21.95
N GLN A 2 1.51 -13.37 22.16
CA GLN A 2 1.04 -13.81 23.49
C GLN A 2 2.12 -14.56 24.29
N ASP A 3 2.84 -15.51 23.69
CA ASP A 3 3.93 -16.25 24.37
C ASP A 3 5.10 -15.34 24.83
N ALA A 4 5.20 -14.14 24.25
CA ALA A 4 6.18 -13.13 24.63
C ALA A 4 5.55 -11.99 25.47
N GLY A 5 4.33 -12.18 26.00
CA GLY A 5 3.61 -11.20 26.82
C GLY A 5 3.14 -9.94 26.09
N ARG A 6 3.16 -9.92 24.75
CA ARG A 6 2.74 -8.78 23.92
C ARG A 6 1.30 -8.97 23.43
N ASP A 7 0.52 -7.90 23.48
CA ASP A 7 -0.83 -7.87 22.92
C ASP A 7 -0.77 -8.03 21.38
N PRO A 8 -1.32 -9.12 20.81
CA PRO A 8 -1.34 -9.30 19.36
C PRO A 8 -2.05 -8.20 18.60
N THR A 9 -3.06 -7.56 19.21
CA THR A 9 -3.85 -6.49 18.56
C THR A 9 -3.05 -5.20 18.40
N SER A 10 -1.92 -5.06 19.10
CA SER A 10 -0.97 -3.96 18.90
C SER A 10 -0.12 -4.11 17.63
N ILE A 11 -0.19 -5.26 16.94
CA ILE A 11 0.58 -5.53 15.73
C ILE A 11 -0.30 -5.20 14.51
N GLY A 12 0.07 -4.17 13.77
CA GLY A 12 -0.61 -3.80 12.53
C GLY A 12 -0.39 -4.80 11.38
N ILE A 13 -1.36 -4.89 10.48
CA ILE A 13 -1.24 -5.62 9.22
C ILE A 13 -0.83 -4.63 8.12
N GLU A 14 0.24 -4.95 7.39
CA GLU A 14 0.64 -4.23 6.18
C GLU A 14 0.08 -4.92 4.94
N GLY A 15 -0.73 -4.18 4.16
CA GLY A 15 -1.10 -4.55 2.81
C GLY A 15 -0.09 -4.05 1.79
N ARG A 16 0.26 -4.88 0.81
CA ARG A 16 1.22 -4.51 -0.25
C ARG A 16 0.54 -4.34 -1.61
N VAL A 17 0.91 -3.27 -2.30
CA VAL A 17 0.52 -2.93 -3.67
C VAL A 17 1.77 -2.84 -4.55
N TYR A 18 1.68 -3.31 -5.79
CA TYR A 18 2.76 -3.17 -6.77
C TYR A 18 2.28 -2.37 -7.97
N ALA A 19 3.05 -1.36 -8.37
CA ALA A 19 2.71 -0.53 -9.52
C ALA A 19 2.60 -1.35 -10.81
N ARG A 20 3.39 -2.44 -10.92
CA ARG A 20 3.38 -3.35 -12.08
C ARG A 20 2.04 -4.10 -12.27
N ASP A 21 1.17 -4.13 -11.27
CA ASP A 21 -0.08 -4.88 -11.29
C ASP A 21 -1.24 -4.07 -11.91
N GLY A 22 -0.97 -2.90 -12.50
CA GLY A 22 -1.98 -2.14 -13.24
C GLY A 22 -1.77 -0.63 -13.20
N ASN A 23 -2.86 0.11 -13.10
CA ASN A 23 -2.86 1.57 -13.07
C ASN A 23 -3.39 2.09 -11.72
N LEU A 24 -3.51 3.41 -11.58
CA LEU A 24 -3.97 4.07 -10.36
C LEU A 24 -5.28 3.48 -9.80
N ALA A 25 -6.27 3.21 -10.66
CA ALA A 25 -7.54 2.62 -10.21
C ALA A 25 -7.36 1.19 -9.69
N SER A 26 -6.48 0.39 -10.32
CA SER A 26 -6.13 -0.95 -9.83
C SER A 26 -5.44 -0.88 -8.46
N TRP A 27 -4.56 0.09 -8.26
CA TRP A 27 -3.83 0.28 -7.00
C TRP A 27 -4.79 0.69 -5.87
N VAL A 28 -5.68 1.65 -6.12
CA VAL A 28 -6.72 2.07 -5.16
C VAL A 28 -7.62 0.89 -4.80
N LYS A 29 -8.10 0.14 -5.80
CA LYS A 29 -8.91 -1.06 -5.55
C LYS A 29 -8.19 -2.06 -4.66
N ARG A 30 -6.92 -2.37 -4.94
CA ARG A 30 -6.12 -3.30 -4.12
C ARG A 30 -5.96 -2.79 -2.68
N THR A 31 -5.85 -1.49 -2.50
CA THR A 31 -5.79 -0.88 -1.17
C THR A 31 -7.09 -1.04 -0.40
N GLU A 32 -8.24 -0.85 -1.04
CA GLU A 32 -9.53 -1.11 -0.41
C GLU A 32 -9.74 -2.59 -0.07
N GLU A 33 -9.25 -3.50 -0.93
CA GLU A 33 -9.22 -4.93 -0.61
C GLU A 33 -8.42 -5.20 0.67
N TRP A 34 -7.23 -4.61 0.82
CA TRP A 34 -6.45 -4.72 2.07
C TRP A 34 -7.14 -4.09 3.28
N ARG A 35 -7.74 -2.90 3.12
CA ARG A 35 -8.50 -2.23 4.20
C ARG A 35 -9.68 -3.07 4.67
N SER A 36 -10.36 -3.79 3.76
CA SER A 36 -11.45 -4.71 4.11
C SER A 36 -11.00 -5.94 4.92
N LEU A 37 -9.68 -6.20 4.98
CA LEU A 37 -9.06 -7.26 5.78
C LEU A 37 -8.38 -6.69 7.04
N ASP A 38 -8.80 -5.51 7.49
CA ASP A 38 -8.26 -4.80 8.65
C ASP A 38 -6.75 -4.46 8.55
N ALA A 39 -6.23 -4.29 7.32
CA ALA A 39 -4.89 -3.75 7.13
C ALA A 39 -4.81 -2.31 7.66
N THR A 40 -3.85 -2.06 8.54
CA THR A 40 -3.65 -0.75 9.16
C THR A 40 -2.60 0.09 8.46
N HIS A 41 -1.75 -0.55 7.65
CA HIS A 41 -0.69 0.09 6.88
C HIS A 41 -0.74 -0.38 5.43
N ILE A 42 -0.34 0.49 4.51
CA ILE A 42 -0.24 0.16 3.09
C ILE A 42 1.14 0.56 2.57
N SER A 43 1.81 -0.37 1.90
CA SER A 43 3.02 -0.10 1.13
C SER A 43 2.74 -0.24 -0.36
N ILE A 44 3.25 0.71 -1.16
CA ILE A 44 3.26 0.59 -2.62
C ILE A 44 4.70 0.58 -3.13
N SER A 45 5.03 -0.40 -3.99
CA SER A 45 6.31 -0.44 -4.69
C SER A 45 6.12 0.01 -6.14
N THR A 46 6.87 1.05 -6.52
CA THR A 46 6.97 1.52 -7.91
C THR A 46 8.20 0.95 -8.62
N MET A 47 8.89 -0.03 -8.04
CA MET A 47 10.11 -0.60 -8.63
C MET A 47 9.79 -1.60 -9.76
N GLY A 48 10.70 -1.70 -10.74
CA GLY A 48 10.63 -2.71 -11.81
C GLY A 48 9.61 -2.42 -12.92
N VAL A 49 9.11 -1.18 -13.02
CA VAL A 49 8.16 -0.75 -14.06
C VAL A 49 8.75 0.21 -15.09
N GLY A 50 10.07 0.43 -15.05
CA GLY A 50 10.78 1.28 -16.02
C GLY A 50 10.61 2.78 -15.83
N TYR A 51 10.11 3.23 -14.68
CA TYR A 51 10.01 4.65 -14.35
C TYR A 51 11.38 5.33 -14.21
N THR A 52 11.43 6.58 -14.65
CA THR A 52 12.44 7.56 -14.26
C THR A 52 12.20 8.02 -12.81
N ALA A 53 13.20 8.68 -12.21
CA ALA A 53 13.09 9.20 -10.85
C ALA A 53 11.86 10.11 -10.65
N SER A 54 11.56 11.00 -11.59
CA SER A 54 10.40 11.88 -11.54
C SER A 54 9.08 11.10 -11.64
N GLU A 55 9.02 10.09 -12.51
CA GLU A 55 7.82 9.26 -12.67
C GLU A 55 7.50 8.45 -11.40
N HIS A 56 8.52 7.96 -10.68
CA HIS A 56 8.32 7.35 -9.37
C HIS A 56 7.65 8.33 -8.38
N ILE A 57 8.16 9.56 -8.29
CA ILE A 57 7.62 10.59 -7.39
C ILE A 57 6.18 10.93 -7.79
N ASP A 58 5.92 11.14 -9.08
CA ASP A 58 4.59 11.50 -9.57
C ASP A 58 3.58 10.36 -9.41
N ALA A 59 3.99 9.10 -9.57
CA ALA A 59 3.13 7.94 -9.31
C ALA A 59 2.76 7.85 -7.83
N LEU A 60 3.73 8.02 -6.92
CA LEU A 60 3.51 8.01 -5.47
C LEU A 60 2.61 9.18 -5.03
N ARG A 61 2.81 10.37 -5.60
CA ARG A 61 1.97 11.55 -5.32
C ARG A 61 0.52 11.29 -5.72
N ARG A 62 0.27 10.91 -6.98
CA ARG A 62 -1.08 10.63 -7.50
C ARG A 62 -1.78 9.53 -6.70
N TYR A 63 -1.05 8.49 -6.33
CA TYR A 63 -1.57 7.42 -5.50
C TYR A 63 -1.96 7.89 -4.10
N SER A 64 -1.08 8.65 -3.43
CA SER A 64 -1.36 9.23 -2.11
C SER A 64 -2.60 10.14 -2.16
N GLU A 65 -2.67 11.05 -3.12
CA GLU A 65 -3.79 11.97 -3.34
C GLU A 65 -5.11 11.22 -3.57
N SER A 66 -5.09 10.10 -4.31
CA SER A 66 -6.30 9.31 -4.57
C SER A 66 -6.89 8.58 -3.35
N LEU A 67 -6.11 8.46 -2.27
CA LEU A 67 -6.54 7.81 -1.02
C LEU A 67 -6.94 8.80 0.07
N MET A 68 -6.72 10.11 -0.15
CA MET A 68 -7.17 11.15 0.76
C MET A 68 -8.63 11.52 0.46
N PRO A 69 -9.45 11.79 1.48
CA PRO A 69 -10.82 12.27 1.30
C PRO A 69 -10.89 13.68 0.70
#